data_AF-A0A8H4KJU0-F1
#
_entry.id   AF-A0A8H4KJU0-F1
#
_cell.length_a   1.000
_cell.length_b   1.000
_cell.length_c   1.000
_cell.angle_alpha   90.00
_cell.angle_beta   90.00
_cell.angle_gamma   90.00
#
_symmetry.space_group_name_H-M   'P 1'
#
loop_
_entity.id
_entity.type
_entity.pdbx_description
1 polymer ?
#
loop_
_entity_poly.entity_id
_entity_poly.type
_entity_poly.pdbx_seq_one_letter_code
_entity_poly.pdbx_strand_id
1 'polypeptide(L)'
;MIISNSLLFKEYAQAALDPKPSRVRASYSPLSIVDTVIQHLVDLAKLEITRFKISKSTEDSFNLAIEGRLIGIGTLCRGTIHAAEGSLSFNGSSFGKVKLPPIQTSFWGTNFVVQEQRIDITNRAIYHAFIRSVIVDDNTSLQLKSKECIVKVPGTSSICDLHLEMSLEAIGGPKVALKKLSRSAENVTIIFSLGCSGPVEIDYGCCVFEFRNGHSESLAELRGELNIAHGRTELTLHGITRDGVVPSNRVRLVGIGVEGNEKSWLHDTIKEIDVVVDLEPKCVEILWC
;
A
#
# COMPACT_ATOMS: atom_id res chain seq x y z
N MET A 1 -6.91 2.27 -40.79
CA MET A 1 -6.93 0.79 -40.66
C MET A 1 -8.17 0.44 -39.86
N ILE A 2 -9.16 -0.22 -40.48
CA ILE A 2 -10.46 -0.50 -39.84
C ILE A 2 -10.30 -1.75 -38.98
N ILE A 3 -10.63 -1.66 -37.69
CA ILE A 3 -10.41 -2.71 -36.67
C ILE A 3 -11.10 -4.02 -37.05
N SER A 4 -12.22 -3.95 -37.78
CA SER A 4 -12.97 -5.11 -38.31
C SER A 4 -12.19 -6.00 -39.28
N ASN A 5 -11.08 -5.50 -39.84
CA ASN A 5 -10.21 -6.24 -40.77
C ASN A 5 -8.94 -6.79 -40.11
N SER A 6 -8.78 -6.63 -38.80
CA SER A 6 -7.67 -7.23 -38.06
C SER A 6 -7.82 -8.75 -37.97
N LEU A 7 -6.72 -9.49 -38.17
CA LEU A 7 -6.69 -10.95 -38.05
C LEU A 7 -7.11 -11.39 -36.63
N LEU A 8 -6.67 -10.63 -35.61
CA LEU A 8 -7.05 -10.85 -34.21
C LEU A 8 -8.55 -10.63 -33.99
N PHE A 9 -9.16 -9.62 -34.63
CA PHE A 9 -10.61 -9.40 -34.52
C PHE A 9 -11.39 -10.61 -35.05
N LYS A 10 -10.93 -11.22 -36.15
CA LYS A 10 -11.57 -12.40 -36.74
C LYS A 10 -11.39 -13.66 -35.88
N GLU A 11 -10.20 -13.88 -35.33
CA GLU A 11 -9.91 -15.04 -34.48
C GLU A 11 -10.68 -14.99 -33.16
N TYR A 12 -10.76 -13.83 -32.50
CA TYR A 12 -11.42 -13.71 -31.20
C TYR A 12 -12.94 -13.54 -31.28
N ALA A 13 -13.47 -12.90 -32.33
CA ALA A 13 -14.92 -12.80 -32.52
C ALA A 13 -15.57 -14.18 -32.76
N GLN A 14 -14.84 -15.13 -33.34
CA GLN A 14 -15.34 -16.47 -33.61
C GLN A 14 -15.58 -17.28 -32.32
N ALA A 15 -14.77 -17.08 -31.29
CA ALA A 15 -14.95 -17.73 -29.99
C ALA A 15 -16.17 -17.21 -29.20
N ALA A 16 -16.57 -15.95 -29.42
CA ALA A 16 -17.74 -15.36 -28.78
C ALA A 16 -19.08 -15.73 -29.48
N LEU A 17 -19.01 -16.30 -30.69
CA LEU A 17 -20.18 -16.63 -31.52
C LEU A 17 -20.60 -18.10 -31.46
N ASP A 18 -19.98 -18.93 -30.60
CA ASP A 18 -20.32 -20.34 -30.45
C ASP A 18 -21.06 -20.61 -29.13
N PRO A 19 -22.40 -20.46 -29.07
CA PRO A 19 -23.16 -20.65 -27.85
C PRO A 19 -23.43 -22.14 -27.60
N LYS A 20 -22.64 -22.78 -26.73
CA LYS A 20 -23.13 -23.98 -26.03
C LYS A 20 -24.14 -23.57 -24.95
N PRO A 21 -25.32 -24.20 -24.86
CA PRO A 21 -26.37 -23.73 -23.96
C PRO A 21 -26.17 -24.30 -22.56
N SER A 22 -25.64 -23.51 -21.62
CA SER A 22 -25.82 -23.76 -20.18
C SER A 22 -26.75 -22.72 -19.59
N ARG A 23 -27.89 -23.21 -19.10
CA ARG A 23 -28.97 -22.43 -18.47
C ARG A 23 -28.51 -21.90 -17.11
N VAL A 24 -28.19 -20.61 -17.01
CA VAL A 24 -28.54 -19.73 -15.87
C VAL A 24 -28.54 -18.30 -16.41
N ARG A 25 -29.71 -17.66 -16.52
CA ARG A 25 -29.84 -16.24 -16.93
C ARG A 25 -29.44 -15.35 -15.75
N ALA A 26 -28.24 -14.76 -15.81
CA ALA A 26 -27.98 -13.48 -15.18
C ALA A 26 -28.28 -12.37 -16.19
N SER A 27 -29.02 -11.36 -15.76
CA SER A 27 -29.41 -10.20 -16.56
C SER A 27 -28.20 -9.31 -16.84
N TYR A 28 -27.57 -9.51 -18.00
CA TYR A 28 -26.64 -8.54 -18.58
C TYR A 28 -27.34 -7.82 -19.73
N SER A 29 -27.40 -6.49 -19.67
CA SER A 29 -27.69 -5.64 -20.82
C SER A 29 -26.76 -6.03 -21.98
N PRO A 30 -27.20 -6.05 -23.25
CA PRO A 30 -26.36 -6.53 -24.33
C PRO A 30 -25.22 -5.54 -24.59
N LEU A 31 -24.07 -5.79 -23.97
CA LEU A 31 -22.79 -5.20 -24.35
C LEU A 31 -22.57 -5.53 -25.83
N SER A 32 -22.20 -4.53 -26.64
CA SER A 32 -21.83 -4.78 -28.02
C SER A 32 -20.57 -5.68 -28.06
N ILE A 33 -20.33 -6.36 -29.18
CA ILE A 33 -19.09 -7.14 -29.38
C ILE A 33 -17.85 -6.26 -29.08
N VAL A 34 -17.93 -4.97 -29.42
CA VAL A 34 -16.87 -4.01 -29.18
C VAL A 34 -16.65 -3.76 -27.68
N ASP A 35 -17.73 -3.60 -26.91
CA ASP A 35 -17.63 -3.42 -25.45
C ASP A 35 -17.05 -4.68 -24.78
N THR A 36 -17.41 -5.87 -25.27
CA THR A 36 -16.87 -7.15 -24.76
C THR A 36 -15.37 -7.27 -25.02
N VAL A 37 -14.92 -6.89 -26.23
CA VAL A 37 -13.49 -6.88 -26.57
C VAL A 37 -12.74 -5.85 -25.73
N ILE A 38 -13.29 -4.64 -25.58
CA ILE A 38 -12.67 -3.58 -24.78
C ILE A 38 -12.59 -4.00 -23.30
N GLN A 39 -13.64 -4.59 -22.75
CA GLN A 39 -13.63 -5.12 -21.39
C GLN A 39 -12.51 -6.15 -21.22
N HIS A 40 -12.42 -7.13 -22.13
CA HIS A 40 -11.37 -8.14 -22.07
C HIS A 40 -9.96 -7.53 -22.10
N LEU A 41 -9.73 -6.48 -22.91
CA LEU A 41 -8.44 -5.80 -22.97
C LEU A 41 -8.12 -5.01 -21.70
N VAL A 42 -9.14 -4.42 -21.07
CA VAL A 42 -8.99 -3.74 -19.77
C VAL A 42 -8.74 -4.75 -18.65
N ASP A 43 -9.34 -5.94 -18.69
CA ASP A 43 -9.14 -7.00 -17.70
C ASP A 43 -7.72 -7.60 -17.72
N LEU A 44 -7.02 -7.50 -18.84
CA LEU A 44 -5.61 -7.89 -18.97
C LEU A 44 -4.65 -6.86 -18.35
N ALA A 45 -5.15 -5.69 -17.97
CA ALA A 45 -4.34 -4.63 -17.41
C ALA A 45 -3.76 -5.02 -16.05
N LYS A 46 -2.49 -4.67 -15.83
CA LYS A 46 -1.85 -4.76 -14.51
C LYS A 46 -1.22 -3.42 -14.17
N LEU A 47 -1.35 -3.02 -12.91
CA LEU A 47 -0.75 -1.80 -12.40
C LEU A 47 0.45 -2.14 -11.52
N GLU A 48 1.64 -1.92 -12.07
CA GLU A 48 2.91 -2.08 -11.34
C GLU A 48 3.19 -0.82 -10.54
N ILE A 49 3.11 -0.91 -9.22
CA ILE A 49 3.29 0.24 -8.34
C ILE A 49 4.76 0.50 -8.11
N THR A 50 5.20 1.73 -8.38
CA THR A 50 6.56 2.20 -8.08
C THR A 50 6.58 3.04 -6.81
N ARG A 51 5.45 3.67 -6.46
CA ARG A 51 5.31 4.46 -5.22
C ARG A 51 3.87 4.47 -4.72
N PHE A 52 3.68 4.23 -3.44
CA PHE A 52 2.39 4.30 -2.76
C PHE A 52 2.57 5.07 -1.46
N LYS A 53 2.23 6.36 -1.45
CA LYS A 53 2.51 7.26 -0.33
C LYS A 53 1.25 7.60 0.44
N ILE A 54 1.28 7.32 1.74
CA ILE A 54 0.29 7.73 2.72
C ILE A 54 0.88 8.86 3.57
N SER A 55 0.18 9.99 3.65
CA SER A 55 0.60 11.17 4.42
C SER A 55 -0.59 11.84 5.12
N LYS A 56 -0.32 12.77 6.04
CA LYS A 56 -1.35 13.64 6.69
C LYS A 56 -2.55 12.85 7.22
N SER A 57 -2.27 11.81 7.99
CA SER A 57 -3.26 10.91 8.55
C SER A 57 -4.06 11.57 9.68
N THR A 58 -5.36 11.31 9.70
CA THR A 58 -6.32 11.72 10.74
C THR A 58 -7.12 10.50 11.20
N GLU A 59 -8.07 10.67 12.12
CA GLU A 59 -8.96 9.59 12.58
C GLU A 59 -9.71 8.91 11.41
N ASP A 60 -10.28 9.69 10.50
CA ASP A 60 -11.19 9.19 9.45
C ASP A 60 -10.68 9.43 8.02
N SER A 61 -9.46 9.94 7.84
CA SER A 61 -8.93 10.24 6.51
C SER A 61 -7.41 10.23 6.44
N PHE A 62 -6.87 10.16 5.23
CA PHE A 62 -5.45 10.28 4.94
C PHE A 62 -5.24 10.86 3.54
N ASN A 63 -4.05 11.40 3.25
CA ASN A 63 -3.66 11.76 1.90
C ASN A 63 -2.97 10.58 1.22
N LEU A 64 -3.34 10.34 -0.03
CA LEU A 64 -2.80 9.26 -0.86
C LEU A 64 -2.23 9.81 -2.15
N ALA A 65 -1.01 9.39 -2.49
CA ALA A 65 -0.43 9.51 -3.83
C ALA A 65 -0.01 8.12 -4.35
N ILE A 66 -0.30 7.85 -5.62
CA ILE A 66 0.05 6.57 -6.27
C ILE A 66 0.82 6.87 -7.54
N GLU A 67 1.98 6.25 -7.70
CA GLU A 67 2.75 6.26 -8.93
C GLU A 67 3.03 4.83 -9.35
N GLY A 68 2.89 4.57 -10.64
CA GLY A 68 3.15 3.25 -11.20
C GLY A 68 3.11 3.23 -12.71
N ARG A 69 3.19 2.03 -13.26
CA ARG A 69 3.09 1.76 -14.68
C ARG A 69 1.93 0.82 -14.94
N LEU A 70 1.01 1.26 -15.80
CA LEU A 70 -0.08 0.44 -16.29
C LEU A 70 0.39 -0.30 -17.53
N ILE A 71 0.40 -1.63 -17.48
CA ILE A 71 0.84 -2.54 -18.54
C ILE A 71 -0.30 -3.48 -18.95
N GLY A 72 -0.13 -4.23 -20.05
CA GLY A 72 -1.13 -5.21 -20.51
C GLY A 72 -2.24 -4.65 -21.41
N ILE A 73 -2.36 -3.32 -21.52
CA ILE A 73 -3.38 -2.63 -22.34
C ILE A 73 -2.88 -2.35 -23.78
N GLY A 74 -1.81 -3.01 -24.21
CA GLY A 74 -1.05 -2.62 -25.40
C GLY A 74 -1.86 -2.59 -26.71
N THR A 75 -2.97 -3.32 -26.81
CA THR A 75 -3.84 -3.37 -27.99
C THR A 75 -4.82 -2.20 -28.10
N LEU A 76 -5.07 -1.44 -27.02
CA LEU A 76 -5.89 -0.22 -27.06
C LEU A 76 -5.13 1.02 -27.56
N CYS A 77 -3.94 0.85 -28.15
CA CYS A 77 -3.07 1.86 -28.77
C CYS A 77 -3.76 3.20 -29.08
N ARG A 78 -3.34 4.28 -28.39
CA ARG A 78 -3.87 5.65 -28.51
C ARG A 78 -5.32 5.83 -28.03
N GLY A 79 -5.81 4.96 -27.16
CA GLY A 79 -7.05 5.16 -26.43
C GLY A 79 -6.87 5.95 -25.13
N THR A 80 -7.93 6.58 -24.65
CA THR A 80 -7.99 7.24 -23.35
C THR A 80 -9.07 6.59 -22.50
N ILE A 81 -8.71 6.13 -21.30
CA ILE A 81 -9.66 5.64 -20.30
C ILE A 81 -10.03 6.81 -19.40
N HIS A 82 -11.31 7.14 -19.35
CA HIS A 82 -11.86 8.14 -18.45
C HIS A 82 -12.61 7.42 -17.33
N ALA A 83 -12.05 7.48 -16.13
CA ALA A 83 -12.69 7.04 -14.90
C ALA A 83 -12.79 8.25 -13.96
N ALA A 84 -13.99 8.58 -13.49
CA ALA A 84 -14.17 9.72 -12.59
C ALA A 84 -13.68 9.41 -11.17
N GLU A 85 -14.00 8.20 -10.69
CA GLU A 85 -13.72 7.76 -9.32
C GLU A 85 -13.49 6.25 -9.29
N GLY A 86 -12.51 5.81 -8.52
CA GLY A 86 -12.24 4.41 -8.22
C GLY A 86 -12.43 4.12 -6.74
N SER A 87 -12.86 2.91 -6.41
CA SER A 87 -12.95 2.38 -5.06
C SER A 87 -11.69 1.57 -4.74
N LEU A 88 -11.00 1.94 -3.67
CA LEU A 88 -9.91 1.17 -3.10
C LEU A 88 -10.50 0.03 -2.26
N SER A 89 -10.06 -1.19 -2.54
CA SER A 89 -10.59 -2.40 -1.92
C SER A 89 -9.49 -3.36 -1.51
N PHE A 90 -9.62 -3.92 -0.31
CA PHE A 90 -8.74 -4.94 0.24
C PHE A 90 -9.58 -6.15 0.63
N ASN A 91 -9.12 -7.36 0.30
CA ASN A 91 -9.85 -8.62 0.53
C ASN A 91 -11.34 -8.56 0.08
N GLY A 92 -11.58 -7.95 -1.08
CA GLY A 92 -12.91 -7.85 -1.68
C GLY A 92 -13.83 -6.78 -1.09
N SER A 93 -13.42 -6.07 -0.04
CA SER A 93 -14.20 -5.01 0.60
C SER A 93 -13.58 -3.64 0.36
N SER A 94 -14.40 -2.62 0.08
CA SER A 94 -13.92 -1.25 -0.13
C SER A 94 -13.77 -0.49 1.17
N PHE A 95 -12.74 0.36 1.26
CA PHE A 95 -12.45 1.20 2.42
C PHE A 95 -12.23 2.69 2.09
N GLY A 96 -12.25 3.07 0.81
CA GLY A 96 -12.02 4.45 0.40
C GLY A 96 -12.24 4.65 -1.10
N LYS A 97 -12.33 5.91 -1.50
CA LYS A 97 -12.54 6.32 -2.90
C LYS A 97 -11.46 7.28 -3.34
N VAL A 98 -11.02 7.14 -4.59
CA VAL A 98 -9.92 7.90 -5.17
C VAL A 98 -10.35 8.48 -6.52
N LYS A 99 -10.06 9.76 -6.76
CA LYS A 99 -10.25 10.37 -8.08
C LYS A 99 -9.15 9.89 -9.02
N LEU A 100 -9.56 9.38 -10.17
CA LEU A 100 -8.63 8.82 -11.15
C LEU A 100 -8.31 9.85 -12.23
N PRO A 101 -7.05 9.95 -12.66
CA PRO A 101 -6.69 10.74 -13.83
C PRO A 101 -7.21 10.06 -15.10
N PRO A 102 -7.40 10.81 -16.20
CA PRO A 102 -7.55 10.20 -17.51
C PRO A 102 -6.26 9.43 -17.87
N ILE A 103 -6.40 8.19 -18.31
CA ILE A 103 -5.27 7.30 -18.59
C ILE A 103 -5.09 7.20 -20.10
N GLN A 104 -3.96 7.68 -20.61
CA GLN A 104 -3.61 7.53 -22.02
C GLN A 104 -2.91 6.19 -22.24
N THR A 105 -3.53 5.31 -23.00
CA THR A 105 -3.03 3.96 -23.26
C THR A 105 -1.94 3.95 -24.34
N SER A 106 -0.96 3.07 -24.16
CA SER A 106 0.20 2.94 -25.02
C SER A 106 0.57 1.47 -25.19
N PHE A 107 1.14 1.12 -26.34
CA PHE A 107 1.58 -0.26 -26.63
C PHE A 107 2.58 -0.78 -25.59
N TRP A 108 3.47 0.08 -25.11
CA TRP A 108 4.55 -0.26 -24.18
C TRP A 108 4.13 -0.12 -22.71
N GLY A 109 2.86 0.17 -22.44
CA GLY A 109 2.37 0.60 -21.14
C GLY A 109 2.50 2.12 -20.95
N THR A 110 1.88 2.62 -19.90
CA THR A 110 1.74 4.06 -19.64
C THR A 110 1.99 4.38 -18.18
N ASN A 111 2.46 5.59 -17.90
CA ASN A 111 2.62 6.07 -16.54
C ASN A 111 1.24 6.33 -15.94
N PHE A 112 1.04 5.84 -14.74
CA PHE A 112 -0.17 6.04 -13.96
C PHE A 112 0.20 6.84 -12.72
N VAL A 113 -0.37 8.05 -12.60
CA VAL A 113 -0.05 8.97 -11.50
C VAL A 113 -1.33 9.54 -10.91
N VAL A 114 -1.64 9.11 -9.69
CA VAL A 114 -2.67 9.70 -8.85
C VAL A 114 -1.98 10.74 -7.97
N GLN A 115 -2.29 12.01 -8.22
CA GLN A 115 -1.78 13.13 -7.42
C GLN A 115 -2.25 13.03 -5.97
N GLU A 116 -1.46 13.59 -5.05
CA GLU A 116 -1.77 13.60 -3.62
C GLU A 116 -3.17 14.18 -3.40
N GLN A 117 -4.07 13.37 -2.85
CA GLN A 117 -5.44 13.76 -2.54
C GLN A 117 -5.91 13.13 -1.24
N ARG A 118 -6.84 13.79 -0.57
CA ARG A 118 -7.48 13.27 0.64
C ARG A 118 -8.44 12.13 0.29
N ILE A 119 -8.33 11.03 1.02
CA ILE A 119 -9.19 9.85 0.98
C ILE A 119 -9.88 9.72 2.33
N ASP A 120 -11.20 9.72 2.33
CA ASP A 120 -11.97 9.43 3.53
C ASP A 120 -12.13 7.91 3.69
N ILE A 121 -11.93 7.43 4.92
CA ILE A 121 -11.98 6.02 5.29
C ILE A 121 -13.45 5.64 5.48
N THR A 122 -14.00 4.85 4.55
CA THR A 122 -15.40 4.40 4.60
C THR A 122 -15.58 3.14 5.45
N ASN A 123 -14.52 2.36 5.61
CA ASN A 123 -14.52 1.14 6.43
C ASN A 123 -13.20 1.02 7.19
N ARG A 124 -13.21 1.43 8.45
CA ARG A 124 -12.02 1.44 9.32
C ARG A 124 -11.44 0.05 9.51
N ALA A 125 -12.28 -0.98 9.70
CA ALA A 125 -11.79 -2.35 9.93
C ALA A 125 -10.98 -2.88 8.73
N ILE A 126 -11.47 -2.67 7.52
CA ILE A 126 -10.79 -3.10 6.29
C ILE A 126 -9.52 -2.28 6.06
N TYR A 127 -9.56 -0.97 6.33
CA TYR A 127 -8.39 -0.12 6.23
C TYR A 127 -7.28 -0.52 7.22
N HIS A 128 -7.61 -0.78 8.49
CA HIS A 128 -6.63 -1.28 9.46
C HIS A 128 -6.04 -2.62 9.03
N ALA A 129 -6.88 -3.53 8.52
CA ALA A 129 -6.39 -4.81 8.00
C ALA A 129 -5.42 -4.62 6.83
N PHE A 130 -5.68 -3.66 5.94
CA PHE A 130 -4.77 -3.30 4.85
C PHE A 130 -3.44 -2.76 5.37
N ILE A 131 -3.45 -1.78 6.29
CA ILE A 131 -2.21 -1.20 6.83
C ILE A 131 -1.39 -2.25 7.58
N ARG A 132 -2.05 -3.11 8.38
CA ARG A 132 -1.38 -4.24 9.03
C ARG A 132 -0.72 -5.17 8.01
N SER A 133 -1.44 -5.53 6.95
CA SER A 133 -0.94 -6.42 5.89
C SER A 133 0.31 -5.82 5.21
N VAL A 134 0.29 -4.53 4.92
CA VAL A 134 1.44 -3.79 4.36
C VAL A 134 2.68 -3.85 5.27
N ILE A 135 2.49 -3.77 6.59
CA ILE A 135 3.58 -3.75 7.57
C ILE A 135 4.11 -5.14 7.85
N VAL A 136 3.22 -6.13 8.04
CA VAL A 136 3.55 -7.42 8.64
C VAL A 136 3.70 -8.53 7.61
N ASP A 137 2.86 -8.55 6.58
CA ASP A 137 2.83 -9.68 5.63
C ASP A 137 3.99 -9.57 4.63
N ASP A 138 4.29 -10.68 3.94
CA ASP A 138 5.34 -10.71 2.90
C ASP A 138 4.86 -10.14 1.55
N ASN A 139 3.56 -10.27 1.26
CA ASN A 139 2.93 -9.76 0.05
C ASN A 139 1.54 -9.20 0.36
N THR A 140 1.24 -8.02 -0.17
CA THR A 140 -0.08 -7.39 -0.05
C THR A 140 -0.62 -7.07 -1.45
N SER A 141 -1.92 -7.23 -1.67
CA SER A 141 -2.57 -6.83 -2.91
C SER A 141 -3.72 -5.89 -2.61
N LEU A 142 -3.76 -4.76 -3.31
CA LEU A 142 -4.83 -3.78 -3.24
C LEU A 142 -5.55 -3.70 -4.57
N GLN A 143 -6.87 -3.65 -4.55
CA GLN A 143 -7.69 -3.58 -5.76
C GLN A 143 -8.22 -2.17 -5.95
N LEU A 144 -8.06 -1.64 -7.16
CA LEU A 144 -8.67 -0.38 -7.60
C LEU A 144 -9.77 -0.71 -8.61
N LYS A 145 -11.02 -0.43 -8.22
CA LYS A 145 -12.20 -0.75 -9.04
C LYS A 145 -12.95 0.50 -9.42
N SER A 146 -13.23 0.72 -10.69
CA SER A 146 -14.12 1.78 -11.15
C SER A 146 -15.16 1.20 -12.09
N LYS A 147 -16.42 1.59 -11.91
CA LYS A 147 -17.53 1.15 -12.77
C LYS A 147 -17.80 2.21 -13.82
N GLU A 148 -18.35 1.77 -14.96
CA GLU A 148 -18.82 2.66 -16.02
C GLU A 148 -17.72 3.62 -16.55
N CYS A 149 -16.49 3.12 -16.65
CA CYS A 149 -15.38 3.82 -17.27
C CYS A 149 -15.65 4.00 -18.77
N ILE A 150 -15.31 5.18 -19.31
CA ILE A 150 -15.44 5.44 -20.73
C ILE A 150 -14.07 5.28 -21.39
N VAL A 151 -13.94 4.24 -22.21
CA VAL A 151 -12.75 4.04 -23.05
C VAL A 151 -13.02 4.67 -24.41
N LYS A 152 -12.21 5.67 -24.76
CA LYS A 152 -12.25 6.32 -26.08
C LYS A 152 -11.07 5.83 -26.90
N VAL A 153 -11.34 5.22 -28.04
CA VAL A 153 -10.33 4.86 -29.04
C VAL A 153 -10.64 5.57 -30.36
N PRO A 154 -9.69 5.72 -31.29
CA PRO A 154 -9.98 6.34 -32.58
C PRO A 154 -11.17 5.67 -33.29
N GLY A 155 -12.26 6.42 -33.44
CA GLY A 155 -13.49 5.96 -34.12
C GLY A 155 -14.51 5.22 -33.26
N THR A 156 -14.28 5.01 -31.95
CA THR A 156 -15.27 4.34 -31.08
C THR A 156 -15.12 4.77 -29.61
N SER A 157 -16.22 4.74 -28.87
CA SER A 157 -16.24 4.84 -27.41
C SER A 157 -17.05 3.69 -26.84
N SER A 158 -16.57 3.12 -25.74
CA SER A 158 -17.23 2.01 -25.05
C SER A 158 -17.25 2.25 -23.56
N ILE A 159 -18.24 1.66 -22.90
CA ILE A 159 -18.36 1.66 -21.45
C ILE A 159 -17.82 0.31 -20.95
N CYS A 160 -16.94 0.34 -19.96
CA CYS A 160 -16.36 -0.85 -19.35
C CYS A 160 -16.18 -0.65 -17.85
N ASP A 161 -15.94 -1.73 -17.13
CA ASP A 161 -15.49 -1.69 -15.74
C ASP A 161 -13.97 -1.80 -15.69
N LEU A 162 -13.33 -0.98 -14.87
CA LEU A 162 -11.90 -1.01 -14.63
C LEU A 162 -11.64 -1.79 -13.33
N HIS A 163 -10.87 -2.88 -13.44
CA HIS A 163 -10.42 -3.66 -12.29
C HIS A 163 -8.90 -3.80 -12.33
N LEU A 164 -8.20 -3.00 -11.54
CA LEU A 164 -6.75 -3.05 -11.45
C LEU A 164 -6.34 -3.72 -10.15
N GLU A 165 -5.52 -4.75 -10.26
CA GLU A 165 -4.81 -5.32 -9.14
C GLU A 165 -3.46 -4.60 -8.99
N MET A 166 -3.21 -4.11 -7.78
CA MET A 166 -1.98 -3.42 -7.38
C MET A 166 -1.25 -4.31 -6.39
N SER A 167 -0.27 -5.06 -6.89
CA SER A 167 0.65 -5.81 -6.03
C SER A 167 1.56 -4.81 -5.33
N LEU A 168 1.49 -4.81 -4.00
CA LEU A 168 2.39 -4.07 -3.13
C LEU A 168 3.33 -5.12 -2.52
N GLU A 169 4.59 -5.09 -2.92
CA GLU A 169 5.62 -5.79 -2.15
C GLU A 169 5.55 -5.24 -0.73
N ALA A 170 5.17 -6.11 0.20
CA ALA A 170 4.97 -5.69 1.56
C ALA A 170 6.33 -5.50 2.24
N ILE A 171 6.34 -4.74 3.32
CA ILE A 171 7.58 -4.32 3.97
C ILE A 171 8.27 -5.52 4.63
N GLY A 172 7.53 -6.59 4.94
CA GLY A 172 8.04 -7.77 5.65
C GLY A 172 8.53 -7.43 7.07
N GLY A 173 7.92 -6.40 7.67
CA GLY A 173 8.36 -5.75 8.89
C GLY A 173 9.55 -4.80 8.66
N PRO A 174 9.59 -3.63 9.34
CA PRO A 174 10.77 -2.78 9.30
C PRO A 174 12.01 -3.54 9.77
N LYS A 175 13.02 -3.67 8.91
CA LYS A 175 14.29 -4.31 9.28
C LYS A 175 15.12 -3.31 10.06
N VAL A 176 15.15 -3.50 11.37
CA VAL A 176 15.85 -2.61 12.30
C VAL A 176 17.19 -3.22 12.69
N ALA A 177 18.26 -2.43 12.61
CA ALA A 177 19.56 -2.80 13.15
C ALA A 177 20.15 -1.63 13.95
N LEU A 178 20.70 -1.93 15.13
CA LEU A 178 21.30 -0.92 15.99
C LEU A 178 22.58 -0.39 15.35
N LYS A 179 22.67 0.94 15.15
CA LYS A 179 23.89 1.60 14.66
C LYS A 179 24.68 2.25 15.77
N LYS A 180 24.00 2.97 16.66
CA LYS A 180 24.65 3.73 17.72
C LYS A 180 23.76 3.78 18.95
N LEU A 181 24.40 3.74 20.10
CA LEU A 181 23.75 3.87 21.39
C LEU A 181 24.61 4.75 22.29
N SER A 182 23.97 5.69 22.98
CA SER A 182 24.62 6.56 23.96
C SER A 182 23.68 6.86 25.11
N ARG A 183 24.24 6.89 26.33
CA ARG A 183 23.54 7.22 27.56
C ARG A 183 24.22 8.40 28.25
N SER A 184 23.41 9.31 28.81
CA SER A 184 23.84 10.41 29.66
C SER A 184 22.90 10.47 30.86
N ALA A 185 23.37 10.00 32.01
CA ALA A 185 22.53 9.72 33.18
C ALA A 185 21.35 8.80 32.79
N GLU A 186 20.11 9.21 33.02
CA GLU A 186 18.92 8.43 32.67
C GLU A 186 18.51 8.55 31.20
N ASN A 187 19.03 9.56 30.49
CA ASN A 187 18.68 9.83 29.10
C ASN A 187 19.46 8.91 28.16
N VAL A 188 18.74 8.26 27.25
CA VAL A 188 19.30 7.40 26.22
C VAL A 188 18.95 7.95 24.85
N THR A 189 19.92 7.88 23.95
CA THR A 189 19.72 8.12 22.51
C THR A 189 20.18 6.90 21.74
N ILE A 190 19.30 6.41 20.87
CA ILE A 190 19.50 5.20 20.07
C ILE A 190 19.29 5.55 18.61
N ILE A 191 20.25 5.17 17.77
CA ILE A 191 20.15 5.33 16.33
C ILE A 191 20.08 3.94 15.73
N PHE A 192 18.99 3.70 15.02
CA PHE A 192 18.75 2.49 14.25
C PHE A 192 18.88 2.77 12.76
N SER A 193 19.40 1.81 12.00
CA SER A 193 19.09 1.75 10.57
C SER A 193 17.77 1.02 10.37
N LEU A 194 16.86 1.65 9.65
CA LEU A 194 15.58 1.13 9.25
C LEU A 194 15.62 0.79 7.76
N GLY A 195 15.41 -0.49 7.42
CA GLY A 195 15.29 -0.94 6.04
C GLY A 195 13.87 -1.35 5.72
N CYS A 196 13.26 -0.73 4.71
CA CYS A 196 11.96 -1.13 4.19
C CYS A 196 12.09 -1.54 2.71
N SER A 197 11.61 -2.75 2.38
CA SER A 197 11.41 -3.18 1.00
C SER A 197 10.03 -2.77 0.50
N GLY A 198 9.90 -2.57 -0.81
CA GLY A 198 8.62 -2.25 -1.44
C GLY A 198 8.38 -0.75 -1.71
N PRO A 199 7.27 -0.43 -2.41
CA PRO A 199 6.97 0.92 -2.88
C PRO A 199 6.19 1.77 -1.87
N VAL A 200 5.89 1.25 -0.68
CA VAL A 200 5.00 1.91 0.28
C VAL A 200 5.77 2.90 1.16
N GLU A 201 5.23 4.11 1.27
CA GLU A 201 5.70 5.17 2.16
C GLU A 201 4.59 5.53 3.15
N ILE A 202 4.87 5.52 4.46
CA ILE A 202 3.93 5.91 5.52
C ILE A 202 4.64 6.84 6.50
N ASP A 203 4.06 8.03 6.68
CA ASP A 203 4.49 8.97 7.70
C ASP A 203 3.70 8.78 8.99
N TYR A 204 4.36 8.30 10.05
CA TYR A 204 3.76 8.15 11.37
C TYR A 204 3.95 9.38 12.25
N GLY A 205 4.88 10.29 11.92
CA GLY A 205 5.27 11.39 12.80
C GLY A 205 5.96 10.90 14.09
N CYS A 206 5.82 11.67 15.17
CA CYS A 206 6.45 11.37 16.47
C CYS A 206 5.78 10.16 17.14
N CYS A 207 6.50 9.04 17.20
CA CYS A 207 6.04 7.78 17.77
C CYS A 207 6.66 7.55 19.15
N VAL A 208 5.89 6.84 19.98
CA VAL A 208 6.33 6.31 21.26
C VAL A 208 6.55 4.81 21.12
N PHE A 209 7.73 4.37 21.52
CA PHE A 209 8.14 2.98 21.56
C PHE A 209 8.54 2.57 22.97
N GLU A 210 8.47 1.28 23.24
CA GLU A 210 9.08 0.66 24.40
C GLU A 210 10.14 -0.34 23.97
N PHE A 211 11.25 -0.33 24.68
CA PHE A 211 12.09 -1.51 24.75
C PHE A 211 11.53 -2.48 25.77
N ARG A 212 11.28 -3.71 25.34
CA ARG A 212 10.80 -4.79 26.22
C ARG A 212 11.80 -5.93 26.29
N ASN A 213 11.97 -6.51 27.47
CA ASN A 213 12.76 -7.73 27.65
C ASN A 213 11.95 -8.99 27.22
N GLY A 214 12.55 -10.17 27.37
CA GLY A 214 11.88 -11.45 27.06
C GLY A 214 10.62 -11.74 27.88
N HIS A 215 10.44 -11.08 29.02
CA HIS A 215 9.25 -11.17 29.87
C HIS A 215 8.20 -10.09 29.55
N SER A 216 8.40 -9.31 28.48
CA SER A 216 7.56 -8.17 28.09
C SER A 216 7.55 -7.02 29.10
N GLU A 217 8.53 -6.95 30.00
CA GLU A 217 8.69 -5.81 30.91
C GLU A 217 9.34 -4.64 30.16
N SER A 218 8.82 -3.43 30.34
CA SER A 218 9.34 -2.22 29.71
C SER A 218 10.65 -1.78 30.38
N LEU A 219 11.73 -1.83 29.62
CA LEU A 219 13.09 -1.41 30.00
C LEU A 219 13.34 0.09 29.78
N ALA A 220 12.75 0.65 28.73
CA ALA A 220 12.89 2.07 28.40
C ALA A 220 11.69 2.53 27.57
N GLU A 221 11.29 3.78 27.77
CA GLU A 221 10.35 4.47 26.90
C GLU A 221 11.14 5.38 25.96
N LEU A 222 10.88 5.28 24.66
CA LEU A 222 11.64 5.90 23.58
C LEU A 222 10.69 6.68 22.67
N ARG A 223 11.11 7.85 22.20
CA ARG A 223 10.33 8.77 21.37
C ARG A 223 11.15 9.21 20.17
N GLY A 224 10.52 9.31 19.00
CA GLY A 224 11.18 9.80 17.80
C GLY A 224 10.29 9.76 16.57
N GLU A 225 10.70 10.47 15.52
CA GLU A 225 9.96 10.51 14.27
C GLU A 225 10.17 9.22 13.46
N LEU A 226 9.06 8.54 13.13
CA LEU A 226 9.08 7.38 12.25
C LEU A 226 8.50 7.74 10.89
N ASN A 227 9.34 7.58 9.87
CA ASN A 227 8.93 7.59 8.47
C ASN A 227 9.32 6.26 7.84
N ILE A 228 8.32 5.50 7.43
CA ILE A 228 8.51 4.30 6.61
C ILE A 228 8.64 4.76 5.18
N ALA A 229 9.80 4.55 4.56
CA ALA A 229 10.04 4.88 3.17
C ALA A 229 10.95 3.84 2.52
N HIS A 230 10.88 3.77 1.19
CA HIS A 230 11.70 2.86 0.41
C HIS A 230 13.20 3.06 0.67
N GLY A 231 13.90 1.96 0.92
CA GLY A 231 15.35 1.95 1.10
C GLY A 231 15.78 1.93 2.57
N ARG A 232 16.94 2.54 2.85
CA ARG A 232 17.52 2.60 4.20
C ARG A 232 17.47 4.02 4.74
N THR A 233 16.82 4.19 5.87
CA THR A 233 16.76 5.45 6.63
C THR A 233 17.33 5.24 8.03
N GLU A 234 17.56 6.34 8.76
CA GLU A 234 17.96 6.30 10.17
C GLU A 234 16.78 6.71 11.04
N LEU A 235 16.50 5.90 12.05
CA LEU A 235 15.52 6.19 13.09
C LEU A 235 16.29 6.56 14.35
N THR A 236 16.16 7.82 14.79
CA THR A 236 16.74 8.30 16.04
C THR A 236 15.66 8.35 17.10
N LEU A 237 15.89 7.62 18.20
CA LEU A 237 14.99 7.58 19.34
C LEU A 237 15.68 8.16 20.57
N HIS A 238 14.94 8.96 21.32
CA HIS A 238 15.35 9.55 22.59
C HIS A 238 14.44 9.07 23.70
N GLY A 239 14.98 8.82 24.88
CA GLY A 239 14.14 8.30 25.95
C GLY A 239 14.83 8.15 27.28
N ILE A 240 14.13 7.47 28.19
CA ILE A 240 14.53 7.32 29.58
C ILE A 240 14.49 5.83 29.94
N THR A 241 15.56 5.35 30.58
CA THR A 241 15.65 3.98 31.09
C THR A 241 14.85 3.82 32.38
N ARG A 242 14.23 2.66 32.58
CA ARG A 242 13.57 2.31 33.84
C ARG A 242 14.49 1.51 34.74
N ASP A 243 14.52 1.87 36.02
CA ASP A 243 15.31 1.17 37.03
C ASP A 243 14.63 -0.13 37.51
N GLY A 244 15.46 -1.07 38.00
CA GLY A 244 14.99 -2.28 38.67
C GLY A 244 14.50 -3.41 37.76
N VAL A 245 14.61 -3.26 36.44
CA VAL A 245 14.20 -4.27 35.46
C VAL A 245 15.40 -5.13 35.05
N VAL A 246 15.17 -6.43 34.81
CA VAL A 246 16.25 -7.37 34.45
C VAL A 246 16.84 -7.02 33.07
N PRO A 247 18.15 -6.71 33.00
CA PRO A 247 18.83 -6.46 31.74
C PRO A 247 18.71 -7.64 30.77
N SER A 248 18.56 -7.35 29.48
CA SER A 248 18.57 -8.36 28.42
C SER A 248 19.44 -7.90 27.27
N ASN A 249 20.17 -8.85 26.67
CA ASN A 249 20.88 -8.65 25.42
C ASN A 249 19.98 -8.83 24.19
N ARG A 250 18.77 -9.39 24.38
CA ARG A 250 17.76 -9.53 23.34
C ARG A 250 16.52 -8.79 23.77
N VAL A 251 16.24 -7.68 23.09
CA VAL A 251 15.11 -6.80 23.41
C VAL A 251 14.16 -6.74 22.23
N ARG A 252 12.92 -6.31 22.50
CA ARG A 252 11.93 -6.01 21.47
C ARG A 252 11.69 -4.52 21.45
N LEU A 253 11.76 -3.91 20.27
CA LEU A 253 11.30 -2.54 20.05
C LEU A 253 9.84 -2.62 19.64
N VAL A 254 8.96 -2.15 20.52
CA VAL A 254 7.51 -2.26 20.36
C VAL A 254 6.91 -0.86 20.25
N GLY A 255 6.16 -0.60 19.18
CA GLY A 255 5.38 0.62 19.03
C GLY A 255 4.20 0.65 20.00
N ILE A 256 4.03 1.76 20.73
CA ILE A 256 2.98 1.90 21.75
C ILE A 256 1.93 2.91 21.33
N GLY A 257 2.34 3.98 20.65
CA GLY A 257 1.43 5.03 20.21
C GLY A 257 2.11 6.10 19.37
N VAL A 258 1.31 7.06 18.93
CA VAL A 258 1.76 8.25 18.21
C VAL A 258 1.33 9.49 19.00
N GLU A 259 2.28 10.41 19.22
CA GLU A 259 2.03 11.66 19.95
C GLU A 259 1.12 12.61 19.17
N GLY A 260 0.25 13.32 19.90
CA GLY A 260 -0.66 14.32 19.32
C GLY A 260 -1.77 13.76 18.42
N ASN A 261 -1.77 12.45 18.18
CA ASN A 261 -2.63 11.77 17.20
C ASN A 261 -3.28 10.51 17.79
N GLU A 262 -3.69 10.55 19.06
CA GLU A 262 -4.25 9.40 19.80
C GLU A 262 -5.50 8.79 19.15
N LYS A 263 -6.29 9.61 18.45
CA LYS A 263 -7.48 9.16 17.72
C LYS A 263 -7.18 8.70 16.29
N SER A 264 -5.99 9.01 15.78
CA SER A 264 -5.57 8.58 14.43
C SER A 264 -5.40 7.08 14.40
N TRP A 265 -5.74 6.47 13.27
CA TRP A 265 -5.46 5.05 13.02
C TRP A 265 -3.97 4.70 13.11
N LEU A 266 -3.08 5.69 12.97
CA LEU A 266 -1.64 5.56 13.20
C LEU A 266 -1.34 5.06 14.62
N HIS A 267 -2.11 5.51 15.62
CA HIS A 267 -1.93 5.11 17.02
C HIS A 267 -2.19 3.63 17.26
N ASP A 268 -3.07 3.00 16.46
CA ASP A 268 -3.31 1.56 16.58
C ASP A 268 -2.34 0.76 15.72
N THR A 269 -2.03 1.23 14.51
CA THR A 269 -1.19 0.51 13.55
C THR A 269 0.30 0.53 13.90
N ILE A 270 0.77 1.52 14.66
CA ILE A 270 2.15 1.55 15.17
C ILE A 270 2.46 0.34 16.07
N LYS A 271 1.42 -0.25 16.70
CA LYS A 271 1.55 -1.43 17.57
C LYS A 271 1.89 -2.71 16.79
N GLU A 272 1.71 -2.70 15.47
CA GLU A 272 2.17 -3.78 14.60
C GLU A 272 3.69 -3.74 14.40
N ILE A 273 4.37 -2.63 14.76
CA ILE A 273 5.83 -2.59 14.81
C ILE A 273 6.29 -3.22 16.11
N ASP A 274 6.70 -4.48 16.00
CA ASP A 274 7.27 -5.25 17.09
C ASP A 274 8.45 -6.06 16.55
N VAL A 275 9.66 -5.51 16.74
CA VAL A 275 10.88 -6.05 16.14
C VAL A 275 11.88 -6.48 17.20
N VAL A 276 12.48 -7.64 16.99
CA VAL A 276 13.55 -8.13 17.85
C VAL A 276 14.85 -7.43 17.50
N VAL A 277 15.55 -6.93 18.51
CA VAL A 277 16.85 -6.28 18.42
C VAL A 277 17.82 -7.03 19.31
N ASP A 278 18.87 -7.59 18.70
CA ASP A 278 19.99 -8.15 19.43
C ASP A 278 20.99 -7.02 19.75
N LEU A 279 21.31 -6.88 21.04
CA LEU A 279 22.23 -5.90 21.58
C LEU A 279 23.58 -6.57 21.85
N GLU A 280 24.66 -5.93 21.40
CA GLU A 280 26.01 -6.34 21.79
C GLU A 280 26.21 -6.14 23.31
N PRO A 281 27.06 -6.94 23.98
CA PRO A 281 27.30 -6.82 25.41
C PRO A 281 27.67 -5.39 25.86
N LYS A 282 28.46 -4.67 25.07
CA LYS A 282 28.82 -3.26 25.33
C LYS A 282 27.61 -2.33 25.34
N CYS A 283 26.61 -2.57 24.49
CA CYS A 283 25.39 -1.79 24.46
C CYS A 283 24.52 -2.05 25.69
N VAL A 284 24.50 -3.29 26.18
CA VAL A 284 23.82 -3.68 27.43
C VAL A 284 24.45 -2.95 28.62
N GLU A 285 25.79 -2.89 28.69
CA GLU A 285 26.50 -2.12 29.71
C GLU A 285 26.16 -0.63 29.64
N ILE A 286 26.14 -0.02 28.46
CA ILE A 286 25.81 1.41 28.33
C ILE A 286 24.37 1.70 28.76
N LEU A 287 23.42 0.78 28.54
CA LEU A 287 22.01 1.00 28.88
C LEU A 287 21.70 0.79 30.35
N TRP A 288 22.35 -0.20 30.99
CA TRP A 288 21.91 -0.72 32.30
C TRP A 288 22.97 -0.65 33.40
N CYS A 289 24.19 -0.23 33.08
CA CYS A 289 25.22 0.14 34.06
C CYS A 289 25.46 1.65 34.04
#